data_AF-E9EEQ8-F1
#
_entry.id   AF-E9EEQ8-F1
#
_cell.length_a   1.000
_cell.length_b   1.000
_cell.length_c   1.000
_cell.angle_alpha   90.00
_cell.angle_beta   90.00
_cell.angle_gamma   90.00
#
_symmetry.space_group_name_H-M   'P 1'
#
loop_
_entity.id
_entity.type
_entity.pdbx_description
1 polymer ?
#
loop_
_entity_poly.entity_id
_entity_poly.type
_entity_poly.pdbx_seq_one_letter_code
_entity_poly.pdbx_strand_id
1 'polypeptide(L)'
;MSTLTPDDLSELCLQEVNTAKLRLSALRSTQRTFAQVLGTNDVLKWHLVRSLALKWHLGSGKSWEQSPVKGVLYQSIRSITAWAWWVHDFRSRKLFIGQIGTARLQGMEEPIAKILHAAVAEACAHGLKEVVMWEPTVQVVKAGGLLADQLGAGAHVIFKERFDDIPCVRLHEQNEREVTLVAPQFYGWC
;
A
#
# COMPACT_ATOMS: atom_id res chain seq x y z
N MET A 1 -8.13 -15.86 -3.71
CA MET A 1 -7.27 -14.80 -3.15
C MET A 1 -6.68 -15.38 -1.89
N SER A 2 -5.36 -15.32 -1.72
CA SER A 2 -4.67 -15.92 -0.57
C SER A 2 -4.11 -14.83 0.34
N THR A 3 -4.05 -15.11 1.64
CA THR A 3 -3.39 -14.26 2.63
C THR A 3 -1.88 -14.33 2.47
N LEU A 4 -1.19 -13.21 2.63
CA LEU A 4 0.28 -13.16 2.52
C LEU A 4 0.96 -13.30 3.87
N THR A 5 1.99 -14.14 3.91
CA THR A 5 2.96 -14.19 5.00
C THR A 5 4.04 -13.10 4.81
N PRO A 6 4.83 -12.78 5.86
CA PRO A 6 5.97 -11.88 5.71
C PRO A 6 7.00 -12.34 4.66
N ASP A 7 7.19 -13.65 4.52
CA ASP A 7 8.15 -14.21 3.55
C ASP A 7 7.65 -14.05 2.11
N ASP A 8 6.35 -14.28 1.86
CA ASP A 8 5.73 -14.04 0.55
C ASP A 8 5.92 -12.58 0.12
N LEU A 9 5.74 -11.64 1.06
CA LEU A 9 5.91 -10.22 0.79
C LEU A 9 7.34 -9.85 0.43
N SER A 10 8.33 -10.52 1.03
CA SER A 10 9.74 -10.31 0.70
C SER A 10 10.04 -10.68 -0.75
N GLU A 11 9.51 -11.80 -1.22
CA GLU A 11 9.68 -12.25 -2.60
C GLU A 11 8.97 -11.31 -3.59
N LEU A 12 7.74 -10.90 -3.27
CA LEU A 12 6.96 -9.97 -4.09
C LEU A 12 7.61 -8.59 -4.20
N CYS A 13 8.20 -8.07 -3.12
CA CYS A 13 8.97 -6.82 -3.15
C CYS A 13 10.19 -6.91 -4.08
N LEU A 14 10.86 -8.06 -4.15
CA LEU A 14 11.97 -8.26 -5.09
C LEU A 14 11.49 -8.25 -6.55
N GLN A 15 10.31 -8.81 -6.83
CA GLN A 15 9.72 -8.80 -8.16
C GLN A 15 9.37 -7.37 -8.64
N GLU A 16 9.00 -6.48 -7.72
CA GLU A 16 8.72 -5.06 -8.05
C GLU A 16 9.94 -4.30 -8.58
N VAL A 17 11.17 -4.75 -8.33
CA VAL A 17 12.38 -4.08 -8.83
C VAL A 17 12.34 -3.92 -10.35
N ASN A 18 11.89 -4.95 -11.08
CA ASN A 18 11.81 -4.89 -12.54
C ASN A 18 10.70 -3.96 -13.01
N THR A 19 9.54 -3.99 -12.36
CA THR A 19 8.42 -3.07 -12.65
C THR A 19 8.82 -1.61 -12.37
N ALA A 20 9.55 -1.36 -11.28
CA ALA A 20 10.08 -0.05 -10.95
C ALA A 20 11.09 0.44 -11.98
N LYS A 21 12.03 -0.42 -12.42
CA LYS A 21 12.97 -0.09 -13.51
C LYS A 21 12.27 0.29 -14.81
N LEU A 22 11.23 -0.45 -15.19
CA LEU A 22 10.41 -0.14 -16.37
C LEU A 22 9.70 1.21 -16.22
N ARG A 23 9.06 1.44 -15.06
CA ARG A 23 8.36 2.69 -14.74
C ARG A 23 9.31 3.90 -14.80
N LEU A 24 10.46 3.82 -14.12
CA LEU A 24 11.46 4.89 -14.13
C LEU A 24 12.06 5.10 -15.52
N SER A 25 12.22 4.04 -16.31
CA SER A 25 12.69 4.16 -17.70
C SER A 25 11.71 4.88 -18.61
N ALA A 26 10.40 4.71 -18.38
CA ALA A 26 9.37 5.44 -19.12
C ALA A 26 9.31 6.94 -18.75
N LEU A 27 9.84 7.32 -17.59
CA LEU A 27 9.86 8.70 -17.09
C LEU A 27 11.18 9.44 -17.38
N ARG A 28 12.11 8.86 -18.13
CA ARG A 28 13.44 9.47 -18.36
C ARG A 28 13.32 10.91 -18.87
N SER A 29 13.97 11.82 -18.16
CA SER A 29 14.05 13.25 -18.48
C SER A 29 15.48 13.75 -18.26
N THR A 30 15.89 14.75 -19.05
CA THR A 30 17.20 15.41 -18.90
C THR A 30 17.22 16.44 -17.78
N GLN A 31 16.06 16.97 -17.39
CA GLN A 31 15.92 18.06 -16.42
C GLN A 31 15.51 17.58 -15.01
N ARG A 32 14.98 16.36 -14.90
CA ARG A 32 14.42 15.82 -13.66
C ARG A 32 14.91 14.41 -13.40
N THR A 33 15.31 14.16 -12.16
CA THR A 33 15.69 12.83 -11.67
C THR A 33 14.49 12.19 -10.99
N PHE A 34 14.05 11.04 -11.47
CA PHE A 34 13.00 10.26 -10.83
C PHE A 34 13.61 9.18 -9.96
N ALA A 35 13.18 9.10 -8.70
CA ALA A 35 13.59 8.09 -7.75
C ALA A 35 12.35 7.32 -7.25
N GLN A 36 12.51 6.05 -6.91
CA GLN A 36 11.47 5.27 -6.25
C GLN A 36 12.11 4.51 -5.09
N VAL A 37 11.50 4.60 -3.90
CA VAL A 37 11.87 3.78 -2.75
C VAL A 37 11.07 2.50 -2.81
N LEU A 38 11.76 1.36 -2.68
CA LEU A 38 11.15 0.05 -2.65
C LEU A 38 11.19 -0.49 -1.22
N GLY A 39 10.08 -1.09 -0.78
CA GLY A 39 10.02 -1.76 0.51
C GLY A 39 11.00 -2.93 0.58
N THR A 40 11.68 -3.06 1.71
CA THR A 40 12.46 -4.26 2.06
C THR A 40 11.69 -5.09 3.07
N ASN A 41 12.12 -6.35 3.25
CA ASN A 41 11.59 -7.22 4.30
C ASN A 41 11.71 -6.56 5.69
N ASP A 42 12.81 -5.87 5.96
CA ASP A 42 13.03 -5.20 7.24
C ASP A 42 12.04 -4.07 7.48
N VAL A 43 11.80 -3.23 6.47
CA VAL A 43 10.82 -2.13 6.58
C VAL A 43 9.42 -2.68 6.86
N LEU A 44 9.03 -3.73 6.15
CA LEU A 44 7.77 -4.41 6.40
C LEU A 44 7.69 -4.94 7.83
N LYS A 45 8.70 -5.71 8.28
CA LYS A 45 8.76 -6.28 9.63
C LYS A 45 8.58 -5.19 10.70
N TRP A 46 9.23 -4.05 10.54
CA TRP A 46 9.10 -2.94 11.47
C TRP A 46 7.68 -2.37 11.52
N HIS A 47 7.00 -2.21 10.37
CA HIS A 47 5.60 -1.79 10.39
C HIS A 47 4.69 -2.80 11.08
N LEU A 48 4.94 -4.09 10.87
CA LEU A 48 4.19 -5.17 11.52
C LEU A 48 4.41 -5.19 13.03
N VAL A 49 5.66 -5.07 13.49
CA VAL A 49 6.01 -5.00 14.91
C VAL A 49 5.37 -3.79 15.57
N ARG A 50 5.45 -2.60 14.94
CA ARG A 50 4.79 -1.38 15.44
C ARG A 50 3.27 -1.58 15.57
N SER A 51 2.64 -2.15 14.55
CA SER A 51 1.20 -2.43 14.55
C SER A 51 0.80 -3.37 15.68
N LEU A 52 1.59 -4.43 15.92
CA LEU A 52 1.37 -5.37 17.02
C LEU A 52 1.59 -4.73 18.40
N ALA A 53 2.65 -3.93 18.56
CA ALA A 53 2.93 -3.20 19.80
C ALA A 53 1.78 -2.24 20.15
N LEU A 54 1.26 -1.50 19.16
CA LEU A 54 0.09 -0.63 19.34
C LEU A 54 -1.17 -1.43 19.68
N LYS A 55 -1.40 -2.57 19.02
CA LYS A 55 -2.51 -3.48 19.37
C LYS A 55 -2.45 -3.90 20.84
N TRP A 56 -1.28 -4.30 21.31
CA TRP A 56 -1.10 -4.73 22.69
C TRP A 56 -1.32 -3.57 23.66
N HIS A 57 -0.71 -2.41 23.40
CA HIS A 57 -0.79 -1.27 24.31
C HIS A 57 -2.20 -0.68 24.41
N LEU A 58 -2.96 -0.67 23.31
CA LEU A 58 -4.30 -0.07 23.24
C LEU A 58 -5.44 -1.10 23.41
N GLY A 59 -5.15 -2.39 23.28
CA GLY A 59 -6.12 -3.46 23.40
C GLY A 59 -6.49 -3.74 24.84
N SER A 60 -7.78 -3.80 25.15
CA SER A 60 -8.28 -4.21 26.47
C SER A 60 -8.24 -5.73 26.63
N GLY A 61 -7.06 -6.37 26.57
CA GLY A 61 -6.81 -7.77 26.98
C GLY A 61 -7.73 -8.90 26.44
N LYS A 62 -8.67 -8.63 25.52
CA LYS A 62 -9.76 -9.55 25.14
C LYS A 62 -9.90 -9.76 23.62
N SER A 63 -9.26 -8.97 22.76
CA SER A 63 -9.33 -9.16 21.30
C SER A 63 -8.25 -10.12 20.79
N TRP A 64 -8.31 -11.37 21.25
CA TRP A 64 -7.42 -12.45 20.79
C TRP A 64 -7.96 -13.20 19.57
N GLU A 65 -9.19 -12.90 19.14
CA GLU A 65 -9.94 -13.87 18.32
C GLU A 65 -9.56 -13.91 16.84
N GLN A 66 -8.87 -12.91 16.28
CA GLN A 66 -8.38 -12.98 14.89
C GLN A 66 -6.96 -12.41 14.76
N SER A 67 -6.06 -13.25 14.25
CA SER A 67 -4.71 -12.84 13.83
C SER A 67 -4.86 -11.96 12.59
N PRO A 68 -4.44 -10.68 12.65
CA PRO A 68 -4.63 -9.75 11.55
C PRO A 68 -3.90 -10.22 10.30
N VAL A 69 -4.62 -10.30 9.18
CA VAL A 69 -4.06 -10.53 7.86
C VAL A 69 -3.23 -9.29 7.49
N LYS A 70 -2.04 -9.52 6.93
CA LYS A 70 -1.09 -8.44 6.63
C LYS A 70 -1.04 -8.04 5.17
N GLY A 71 -1.75 -8.78 4.34
CA GLY A 71 -1.80 -8.57 2.91
C GLY A 71 -2.48 -9.72 2.20
N VAL A 72 -2.74 -9.52 0.92
CA VAL A 72 -3.40 -10.51 0.07
C VAL A 72 -2.75 -10.56 -1.30
N LEU A 73 -2.83 -11.75 -1.88
CA LEU A 73 -2.40 -12.07 -3.23
C LEU A 73 -3.61 -12.42 -4.08
N TYR A 74 -3.77 -11.69 -5.18
CA TYR A 74 -4.72 -11.99 -6.23
C TYR A 74 -4.00 -12.65 -7.40
N GLN A 75 -4.28 -13.93 -7.61
CA GLN A 75 -3.77 -14.72 -8.72
C GLN A 75 -4.89 -15.02 -9.71
N SER A 76 -4.57 -14.96 -10.99
CA SER A 76 -5.37 -15.60 -12.03
C SER A 76 -4.94 -17.06 -12.16
N ILE A 77 -5.66 -17.84 -12.97
CA ILE A 77 -5.35 -19.26 -13.23
C ILE A 77 -3.89 -19.49 -13.69
N ARG A 78 -3.24 -18.47 -14.29
CA ARG A 78 -1.92 -18.61 -14.92
C ARG A 78 -0.79 -17.84 -14.24
N SER A 79 -1.08 -16.83 -13.43
CA SER A 79 -0.03 -16.02 -12.80
C SER A 79 -0.56 -15.14 -11.66
N ILE A 80 0.38 -14.71 -10.82
CA ILE A 80 0.17 -13.57 -9.92
C ILE A 80 -0.28 -12.37 -10.77
N THR A 81 -1.36 -11.74 -10.33
CA THR A 81 -1.99 -10.64 -11.06
C THR A 81 -1.82 -9.34 -10.29
N ALA A 82 -2.17 -9.33 -9.00
CA ALA A 82 -1.95 -8.20 -8.12
C ALA A 82 -1.74 -8.67 -6.68
N TRP A 83 -1.11 -7.84 -5.85
CA TRP A 83 -0.91 -8.12 -4.44
C TRP A 83 -0.87 -6.82 -3.65
N ALA A 84 -1.10 -6.90 -2.35
CA ALA A 84 -0.93 -5.75 -1.47
C ALA A 84 -0.61 -6.18 -0.05
N TRP A 85 -0.04 -5.26 0.71
CA TRP A 85 0.10 -5.38 2.15
C TRP A 85 -0.37 -4.12 2.85
N TRP A 86 -0.71 -4.28 4.13
CA TRP A 86 -1.20 -3.20 4.96
C TRP A 86 -0.84 -3.40 6.42
N VAL A 87 -0.97 -2.31 7.18
CA VAL A 87 -0.80 -2.30 8.62
C VAL A 87 -2.01 -1.69 9.31
N HIS A 88 -2.25 -2.20 10.51
CA HIS A 88 -3.32 -1.72 11.36
C HIS A 88 -2.77 -0.63 12.27
N ASP A 89 -3.41 0.52 12.28
CA ASP A 89 -3.18 1.57 13.26
C ASP A 89 -4.42 1.69 14.15
N PHE A 90 -4.37 0.98 15.28
CA PHE A 90 -5.44 0.98 16.26
C PHE A 90 -5.60 2.33 16.97
N ARG A 91 -4.55 3.17 17.01
CA ARG A 91 -4.61 4.50 17.64
C ARG A 91 -5.45 5.45 16.80
N SER A 92 -5.17 5.51 15.50
CA SER A 92 -5.94 6.36 14.58
C SER A 92 -7.23 5.71 14.07
N ARG A 93 -7.43 4.41 14.37
CA ARG A 93 -8.52 3.55 13.87
C ARG A 93 -8.52 3.43 12.35
N LYS A 94 -7.34 3.27 11.75
CA LYS A 94 -7.13 3.20 10.29
C LYS A 94 -6.36 1.96 9.91
N LEU A 95 -6.62 1.46 8.70
CA LEU A 95 -5.80 0.46 8.02
C LEU A 95 -5.03 1.17 6.91
N PHE A 96 -3.71 1.16 6.98
CA PHE A 96 -2.85 1.79 5.97
C PHE A 96 -2.38 0.74 4.98
N ILE A 97 -2.73 0.91 3.71
CA ILE A 97 -2.15 0.14 2.60
C ILE A 97 -0.74 0.66 2.37
N GLY A 98 0.24 -0.21 2.58
CA GLY A 98 1.64 0.10 2.36
C GLY A 98 1.97 0.16 0.88
N GLN A 99 1.58 -0.87 0.14
CA GLN A 99 1.81 -0.98 -1.29
C GLN A 99 0.74 -1.84 -1.95
N ILE A 100 0.46 -1.51 -3.22
CA ILE A 100 -0.22 -2.40 -4.16
C ILE A 100 0.74 -2.67 -5.32
N GLY A 101 1.13 -3.92 -5.50
CA GLY A 101 1.93 -4.39 -6.62
C GLY A 101 1.05 -5.04 -7.69
N THR A 102 1.45 -4.89 -8.95
CA THR A 102 0.66 -5.38 -10.10
C THR A 102 1.57 -5.99 -11.15
N ALA A 103 1.10 -7.06 -11.80
CA ALA A 103 1.86 -7.73 -12.85
C ALA A 103 1.93 -6.92 -14.16
N ARG A 104 1.08 -5.89 -14.33
CA ARG A 104 1.01 -5.04 -15.53
C ARG A 104 0.84 -3.59 -15.12
N LEU A 105 1.34 -2.68 -15.96
CA LEU A 105 1.24 -1.24 -15.71
C LEU A 105 -0.16 -0.65 -15.98
N GLN A 106 -1.06 -1.38 -16.66
CA GLN A 106 -2.39 -0.92 -17.06
C GLN A 106 -3.39 -2.08 -17.05
N GLY A 107 -4.69 -1.76 -16.96
CA GLY A 107 -5.79 -2.73 -17.03
C GLY A 107 -5.92 -3.58 -15.76
N MET A 108 -5.45 -3.07 -14.62
CA MET A 108 -5.43 -3.79 -13.35
C MET A 108 -6.53 -3.33 -12.39
N GLU A 109 -7.46 -2.47 -12.83
CA GLU A 109 -8.51 -1.87 -12.01
C GLU A 109 -9.36 -2.92 -11.28
N GLU A 110 -9.82 -3.98 -11.96
CA GLU A 110 -10.61 -5.05 -11.35
C GLU A 110 -9.84 -5.87 -10.30
N PRO A 111 -8.63 -6.40 -10.59
CA PRO A 111 -7.77 -7.02 -9.56
C PRO A 111 -7.53 -6.12 -8.34
N ILE A 112 -7.27 -4.82 -8.56
CA ILE A 112 -7.04 -3.87 -7.49
C ILE A 112 -8.32 -3.67 -6.67
N ALA A 113 -9.49 -3.58 -7.29
CA ALA A 113 -10.77 -3.42 -6.57
C ALA A 113 -11.04 -4.61 -5.63
N LYS A 114 -10.69 -5.84 -6.04
CA LYS A 114 -10.78 -7.03 -5.18
C LYS A 114 -9.84 -6.96 -3.98
N ILE A 115 -8.62 -6.43 -4.17
CA ILE A 115 -7.67 -6.19 -3.08
C ILE A 115 -8.22 -5.14 -2.11
N LEU A 116 -8.73 -4.03 -2.63
CA LEU A 116 -9.32 -2.96 -1.80
C LEU A 116 -10.51 -3.48 -0.99
N HIS A 117 -11.35 -4.32 -1.59
CA HIS A 117 -12.47 -4.95 -0.88
C HIS A 117 -11.99 -5.80 0.31
N ALA A 118 -10.90 -6.56 0.13
CA ALA A 118 -10.34 -7.36 1.21
C ALA A 118 -9.72 -6.50 2.32
N ALA A 119 -9.08 -5.39 1.97
CA ALA A 119 -8.58 -4.43 2.95
C ALA A 119 -9.72 -3.79 3.75
N VAL A 120 -10.87 -3.49 3.12
CA VAL A 120 -12.09 -3.02 3.81
C VAL A 120 -12.64 -4.10 4.75
N ALA A 121 -12.73 -5.34 4.28
CA ALA A 121 -13.20 -6.46 5.12
C ALA A 121 -12.31 -6.65 6.36
N GLU A 122 -10.98 -6.59 6.19
CA GLU A 122 -10.01 -6.63 7.30
C GLU A 122 -10.22 -5.45 8.27
N ALA A 123 -10.34 -4.23 7.74
CA ALA A 123 -10.59 -3.05 8.56
C ALA A 123 -11.86 -3.20 9.40
N CYS A 124 -12.96 -3.68 8.80
CA CYS A 124 -14.21 -3.95 9.49
C CYS A 124 -14.06 -5.03 10.58
N ALA A 125 -13.41 -6.15 10.27
CA ALA A 125 -13.17 -7.24 11.22
C ALA A 125 -12.38 -6.78 12.46
N HIS A 126 -11.53 -5.77 12.29
CA HIS A 126 -10.72 -5.18 13.36
C HIS A 126 -11.30 -3.88 13.95
N GLY A 127 -12.54 -3.50 13.61
CA GLY A 127 -13.20 -2.31 14.15
C GLY A 127 -12.55 -0.98 13.75
N LEU A 128 -11.76 -0.99 12.66
CA LEU A 128 -11.16 0.19 12.06
C LEU A 128 -12.21 0.91 11.20
N LYS A 129 -12.06 2.23 11.06
CA LYS A 129 -13.05 3.09 10.38
C LYS A 129 -12.69 3.40 8.93
N GLU A 130 -11.40 3.43 8.62
CA GLU A 130 -10.90 3.92 7.34
C GLU A 130 -9.83 2.98 6.78
N VAL A 131 -9.84 2.80 5.47
CA VAL A 131 -8.72 2.24 4.70
C VAL A 131 -8.04 3.40 3.98
N VAL A 132 -6.74 3.57 4.17
CA VAL A 132 -5.97 4.71 3.66
C VAL A 132 -4.80 4.22 2.83
N MET A 133 -4.62 4.84 1.66
CA MET A 133 -3.44 4.67 0.82
C MET A 133 -2.84 6.05 0.51
N TRP A 134 -1.53 6.17 0.60
CA TRP A 134 -0.83 7.39 0.21
C TRP A 134 -0.54 7.38 -1.29
N GLU A 135 -0.72 8.54 -1.92
CA GLU A 135 -0.48 8.79 -3.35
C GLU A 135 -0.96 7.64 -4.27
N PRO A 136 -2.27 7.34 -4.26
CA PRO A 136 -2.81 6.25 -5.06
C PRO A 136 -2.58 6.53 -6.55
N THR A 137 -2.18 5.49 -7.29
CA THR A 137 -2.08 5.58 -8.75
C THR A 137 -3.47 5.77 -9.38
N VAL A 138 -3.52 6.26 -10.63
CA VAL A 138 -4.77 6.41 -11.38
C VAL A 138 -5.60 5.12 -11.43
N GLN A 139 -4.96 3.95 -11.50
CA GLN A 139 -5.65 2.66 -11.48
C GLN A 139 -6.28 2.37 -10.11
N VAL A 140 -5.61 2.74 -9.01
CA VAL A 140 -6.16 2.59 -7.66
C VAL A 140 -7.35 3.53 -7.46
N VAL A 141 -7.26 4.77 -7.94
CA VAL A 141 -8.37 5.75 -7.93
C VAL A 141 -9.61 5.15 -8.62
N LYS A 142 -9.44 4.64 -9.84
CA LYS A 142 -10.52 4.00 -10.60
C LYS A 142 -11.07 2.76 -9.90
N ALA A 143 -10.19 1.89 -9.40
CA ALA A 143 -10.57 0.69 -8.65
C ALA A 143 -11.35 1.01 -7.37
N GLY A 144 -11.00 2.10 -6.68
CA GLY A 144 -11.76 2.62 -5.56
C GLY A 144 -13.18 3.01 -5.98
N GLY A 145 -13.34 3.71 -7.09
CA GLY A 145 -14.66 4.03 -7.66
C GLY A 145 -15.50 2.79 -7.93
N LEU A 146 -14.91 1.78 -8.60
CA LEU A 146 -15.58 0.49 -8.85
C LEU A 146 -16.04 -0.18 -7.56
N LEU A 147 -15.21 -0.15 -6.52
CA LEU A 147 -15.57 -0.72 -5.22
C LEU A 147 -16.69 0.07 -4.54
N ALA A 148 -16.66 1.41 -4.60
CA ALA A 148 -17.71 2.25 -4.04
C ALA A 148 -19.06 1.97 -4.72
N ASP A 149 -19.07 1.86 -6.05
CA ASP A 149 -20.28 1.52 -6.81
C ASP A 149 -20.84 0.14 -6.42
N GLN A 150 -19.95 -0.83 -6.18
CA GLN A 150 -20.33 -2.18 -5.74
C GLN A 150 -20.90 -2.22 -4.32
N LEU A 151 -20.33 -1.43 -3.40
CA LEU A 151 -20.74 -1.38 -1.99
C LEU A 151 -21.92 -0.42 -1.74
N GLY A 152 -22.22 0.46 -2.71
CA GLY A 152 -23.28 1.46 -2.61
C GLY A 152 -23.07 2.39 -1.41
N ALA A 153 -24.12 2.61 -0.62
CA ALA A 153 -24.08 3.49 0.55
C ALA A 153 -23.19 3.00 1.71
N GLY A 154 -22.61 1.78 1.61
CA GLY A 154 -21.77 1.20 2.65
C GLY A 154 -20.32 1.72 2.68
N ALA A 155 -19.85 2.36 1.60
CA ALA A 155 -18.48 2.86 1.52
C ALA A 155 -18.37 4.13 0.67
N HIS A 156 -17.51 5.05 1.09
CA HIS A 156 -17.20 6.26 0.34
C HIS A 156 -15.70 6.36 0.08
N VAL A 157 -15.33 6.69 -1.15
CA VAL A 157 -13.95 6.96 -1.53
C VAL A 157 -13.74 8.47 -1.49
N ILE A 158 -12.77 8.89 -0.68
CA ILE A 158 -12.46 10.30 -0.47
C ILE A 158 -11.00 10.53 -0.83
N PHE A 159 -10.75 11.51 -1.70
CA PHE A 159 -9.42 11.99 -2.02
C PHE A 159 -9.18 13.26 -1.21
N LYS A 160 -8.12 13.25 -0.40
CA LYS A 160 -7.69 14.40 0.39
C LYS A 160 -6.22 14.67 0.13
N GLU A 161 -5.87 15.94 0.09
CA GLU A 161 -4.48 16.34 0.18
C GLU A 161 -3.94 16.02 1.58
N ARG A 162 -2.67 15.62 1.62
CA ARG A 162 -1.95 15.37 2.86
C ARG A 162 -0.99 16.53 3.07
N PHE A 163 -1.00 17.11 4.27
CA PHE A 163 -0.14 18.24 4.63
C PHE A 163 1.02 17.84 5.55
N ASP A 164 0.97 16.65 6.13
CA ASP A 164 1.91 16.18 7.14
C ASP A 164 2.74 14.98 6.65
N ASP A 165 3.98 14.87 7.13
CA ASP A 165 4.86 13.70 6.99
C ASP A 165 5.16 13.28 5.54
N ILE A 166 5.30 14.25 4.63
CA ILE A 166 5.58 14.02 3.22
C ILE A 166 7.07 13.67 3.04
N PRO A 167 7.42 12.43 2.66
CA PRO A 167 8.81 12.08 2.39
C PRO A 167 9.33 12.91 1.21
N CYS A 168 10.49 13.53 1.37
CA CYS A 168 11.13 14.29 0.30
C CYS A 168 12.55 13.75 0.02
N VAL A 169 12.99 13.89 -1.23
CA VAL A 169 14.33 13.50 -1.66
C VAL A 169 15.04 14.74 -2.17
N ARG A 170 16.30 14.92 -1.78
CA ARG A 170 17.15 16.03 -2.23
C ARG A 170 18.46 15.49 -2.79
N LEU A 171 18.88 16.01 -3.95
CA LEU A 171 20.22 15.78 -4.49
C LEU A 171 21.23 16.66 -3.72
N HIS A 172 22.32 16.04 -3.26
CA HIS A 172 23.38 16.73 -2.53
C HIS A 172 24.21 17.67 -3.43
N GLU A 173 24.27 17.39 -4.74
CA GLU A 173 25.00 18.22 -5.72
C GLU A 173 24.13 19.39 -6.20
N GLN A 174 24.33 20.56 -5.57
CA GLN A 174 24.01 21.92 -6.04
C GLN A 174 22.74 22.17 -6.87
N ASN A 175 21.61 21.50 -6.59
CA ASN A 175 20.27 21.88 -7.07
C ASN A 175 20.09 22.03 -8.61
N GLU A 176 21.00 21.54 -9.46
CA GLU A 176 20.87 21.73 -10.92
C GLU A 176 19.70 20.96 -11.54
N ARG A 177 19.24 19.89 -10.87
CA ARG A 177 18.15 19.04 -11.33
C ARG A 177 17.14 18.80 -10.23
N GLU A 178 15.87 18.92 -10.59
CA GLU A 178 14.77 18.62 -9.70
C GLU A 178 14.68 17.10 -9.48
N VAL A 179 14.38 16.67 -8.25
CA VAL A 179 14.18 15.26 -7.92
C VAL A 179 12.72 15.02 -7.59
N THR A 180 12.17 13.92 -8.08
CA THR A 180 10.79 13.51 -7.77
C THR A 180 10.78 12.08 -7.27
N LEU A 181 10.17 11.87 -6.11
CA LEU A 181 9.87 10.55 -5.60
C LEU A 181 8.60 10.03 -6.28
N VAL A 182 8.70 8.85 -6.88
CA VAL A 182 7.61 8.20 -7.61
C VAL A 182 6.98 7.14 -6.72
N ALA A 183 5.65 7.15 -6.64
CA ALA A 183 4.84 6.18 -5.89
C ALA A 183 5.31 6.01 -4.43
N PRO A 184 5.35 7.10 -3.64
CA PRO A 184 5.72 7.01 -2.24
C PRO A 184 4.74 6.11 -1.49
N GLN A 185 5.31 5.26 -0.66
CA GLN A 185 4.58 4.28 0.12
C GLN A 185 4.32 4.81 1.52
N PHE A 186 3.37 4.20 2.22
CA PHE A 186 3.21 4.46 3.65
C PHE A 186 4.41 3.91 4.42
N TYR A 187 5.11 4.80 5.13
CA TYR A 187 6.14 4.45 6.09
C TYR A 187 5.79 5.04 7.45
N GLY A 188 5.20 4.24 8.34
CA GLY A 188 4.79 4.65 9.69
C GLY A 188 5.91 4.99 10.68
N TRP A 189 7.10 5.37 10.19
CA TRP A 189 8.18 5.99 10.99
C TRP A 189 8.21 7.52 10.82
N CYS A 190 7.43 8.03 9.87
CA CYS A 190 7.11 9.45 9.74
C CYS A 190 5.93 9.76 10.67
#